data_AF-A0A4V2K4F0-F1
#
_entry.id   AF-A0A4V2K4F0-F1
#
_cell.length_a   1.000
_cell.length_b   1.000
_cell.length_c   1.000
_cell.angle_alpha   90.00
_cell.angle_beta   90.00
_cell.angle_gamma   90.00
#
_symmetry.space_group_name_H-M   'P 1'
#
loop_
_entity.id
_entity.type
_entity.pdbx_description
1 polymer ?
#
loop_
_entity_poly.entity_id
_entity_poly.type
_entity_poly.pdbx_seq_one_letter_code
_entity_poly.pdbx_strand_id
1 'polypeptide(L)'
;MPSQSSPQRTVHVDIHEFGNDHVIYDKMTEYASVKFNCSFNHNKRPDMGEHLRQCSLYLTENQAPILGQRRDAGDPEAFLETGFRYLSGCGVHEVNLQGALFVLETLTVEMAHNTADDLLAIGHSTAAYAYWQDWCTIDPETRAYIDSQARRFERPVGLSPYASLVFAAVHANYSVCLGLVSPAVLVVGLGVKDVMEKLGIDVTKTSPRFKPLWDAVKKREDEVLAEQRRRQAKLAKEANAYICAAEGCKVEGLHKAALKACSGRCPPDLKPHYCSKECQRRDWPKHKEICKPGRHGKPPKLPSDEHQNDAFVRGFQQAARASSSGLPSTQAELSGEWLGLDSGFDGKMQAGAEHMIEVPGLEAHEKLRFVSSTLAPTELRKLREEMASAISSPVRA
;
A
#
# COMPACT_ATOMS: atom_id res chain seq x y z
N MET A 1 -26.99 -4.46 -48.46
CA MET A 1 -26.92 -4.68 -47.01
C MET A 1 -25.46 -4.58 -46.59
N PRO A 2 -25.02 -3.44 -46.02
CA PRO A 2 -23.61 -3.18 -45.74
C PRO A 2 -23.14 -3.92 -44.49
N SER A 3 -21.94 -4.50 -44.57
CA SER A 3 -21.23 -5.19 -43.49
C SER A 3 -20.84 -4.23 -42.38
N GLN A 4 -21.26 -4.51 -41.15
CA GLN A 4 -20.77 -3.79 -39.98
C GLN A 4 -19.45 -4.41 -39.53
N SER A 5 -18.34 -3.77 -39.91
CA SER A 5 -17.04 -3.98 -39.30
C SER A 5 -17.03 -3.34 -37.91
N SER A 6 -16.86 -4.16 -36.87
CA SER A 6 -16.63 -3.66 -35.52
C SER A 6 -15.25 -3.01 -35.41
N PRO A 7 -15.09 -1.88 -34.69
CA PRO A 7 -13.80 -1.22 -34.56
C PRO A 7 -12.88 -2.04 -33.65
N GLN A 8 -11.82 -2.62 -34.22
CA GLN A 8 -10.69 -3.15 -33.47
C GLN A 8 -10.08 -2.00 -32.66
N ARG A 9 -10.20 -2.07 -31.33
CA ARG A 9 -9.38 -1.27 -30.42
C ARG A 9 -7.98 -1.91 -30.40
N THR A 10 -7.10 -1.43 -31.26
CA THR A 10 -5.66 -1.68 -31.14
C THR A 10 -5.16 -0.95 -29.90
N VAL A 11 -4.88 -1.71 -28.84
CA VAL A 11 -4.03 -1.22 -27.75
C VAL A 11 -2.60 -1.27 -28.28
N HIS A 12 -2.07 -0.11 -28.68
CA HIS A 12 -0.64 0.04 -28.87
C HIS A 12 0.02 -0.04 -27.49
N VAL A 13 0.50 -1.23 -27.14
CA VAL A 13 1.52 -1.40 -26.11
C VAL A 13 2.84 -1.40 -26.89
N ASP A 14 3.64 -0.35 -26.72
CA ASP A 14 5.04 -0.38 -27.16
C ASP A 14 5.76 -1.41 -26.26
N ILE A 15 5.76 -2.66 -26.70
CA ILE A 15 6.53 -3.74 -26.12
C ILE A 15 7.96 -3.55 -26.64
N HIS A 16 8.82 -2.97 -25.80
CA HIS A 16 10.25 -3.15 -25.99
C HIS A 16 10.55 -4.61 -25.61
N GLU A 17 10.76 -5.47 -26.61
CA GLU A 17 11.28 -6.83 -26.43
C GLU A 17 12.60 -6.76 -25.65
N PHE A 18 12.56 -7.11 -24.37
CA PHE A 18 13.76 -7.43 -23.59
C PHE A 18 14.23 -8.82 -24.01
N GLY A 19 15.54 -8.95 -24.27
CA GLY A 19 16.13 -10.03 -25.08
C GLY A 19 15.83 -11.47 -24.68
N ASN A 20 16.04 -12.35 -25.67
CA ASN A 20 15.60 -13.75 -25.80
C ASN A 20 15.99 -14.78 -24.71
N ASP A 21 16.59 -14.40 -23.57
CA ASP A 21 17.16 -15.35 -22.60
C ASP A 21 16.51 -15.31 -21.19
N HIS A 22 15.36 -14.63 -21.01
CA HIS A 22 14.74 -14.46 -19.68
C HIS A 22 13.31 -14.99 -19.61
N VAL A 23 12.99 -15.73 -18.54
CA VAL A 23 11.65 -16.25 -18.27
C VAL A 23 10.77 -15.13 -17.72
N ILE A 24 9.69 -14.81 -18.42
CA ILE A 24 8.69 -13.85 -17.96
C ILE A 24 7.63 -14.61 -17.18
N TYR A 25 7.53 -14.35 -15.88
CA TYR A 25 6.51 -14.93 -15.02
C TYR A 25 5.22 -14.11 -15.06
N ASP A 26 4.08 -14.78 -14.85
CA ASP A 26 2.83 -14.06 -14.61
C ASP A 26 2.99 -13.17 -13.37
N LYS A 27 2.45 -11.95 -13.44
CA LYS A 27 2.58 -10.89 -12.42
C LYS A 27 4.01 -10.47 -12.05
N MET A 28 5.01 -10.77 -12.89
CA MET A 28 6.41 -10.41 -12.64
C MET A 28 6.62 -8.89 -12.55
N THR A 29 5.89 -8.11 -13.35
CA THR A 29 5.98 -6.64 -13.32
C THR A 29 5.49 -6.08 -12.00
N GLU A 30 4.38 -6.60 -11.47
CA GLU A 30 3.86 -6.24 -10.15
C GLU A 30 4.85 -6.64 -9.05
N TYR A 31 5.44 -7.84 -9.11
CA TYR A 31 6.47 -8.29 -8.19
C TYR A 31 7.71 -7.39 -8.19
N ALA A 32 8.25 -7.11 -9.38
CA ALA A 32 9.39 -6.24 -9.54
C ALA A 32 9.09 -4.83 -9.02
N SER A 33 7.88 -4.31 -9.28
CA SER A 33 7.43 -3.02 -8.78
C SER A 33 7.35 -2.97 -7.25
N VAL A 34 6.77 -3.98 -6.60
CA VAL A 34 6.71 -4.05 -5.13
C VAL A 34 8.13 -4.07 -4.55
N LYS A 35 9.02 -4.96 -5.07
CA LYS A 35 10.42 -5.02 -4.61
C LYS A 35 11.15 -3.71 -4.82
N PHE A 36 10.97 -3.08 -5.99
CA PHE A 36 11.61 -1.81 -6.33
C PHE A 36 11.18 -0.69 -5.37
N ASN A 37 9.90 -0.64 -5.01
CA ASN A 37 9.36 0.41 -4.15
C ASN A 37 9.67 0.19 -2.66
N CYS A 38 9.95 -1.04 -2.24
CA CYS A 38 10.17 -1.36 -0.83
C CYS A 38 11.65 -1.60 -0.47
N SER A 39 12.50 -2.00 -1.42
CA SER A 39 13.85 -2.50 -1.11
C SER A 39 14.96 -1.48 -1.28
N PHE A 40 14.70 -0.38 -1.99
CA PHE A 40 15.73 0.60 -2.33
C PHE A 40 15.44 1.95 -1.74
N ASN A 41 16.50 2.64 -1.28
CA ASN A 41 16.41 4.04 -0.93
C ASN A 41 15.91 4.85 -2.14
N HIS A 42 14.97 5.76 -1.92
CA HIS A 42 14.32 6.52 -3.00
C HIS A 42 15.28 7.33 -3.88
N ASN A 43 16.48 7.64 -3.37
CA ASN A 43 17.54 8.37 -4.06
C ASN A 43 18.65 7.48 -4.66
N LYS A 44 18.61 6.15 -4.45
CA LYS A 44 19.59 5.17 -4.95
C LYS A 44 18.86 3.99 -5.59
N ARG A 45 18.17 4.26 -6.70
CA ARG A 45 17.34 3.26 -7.39
C ARG A 45 18.14 2.58 -8.51
N PRO A 46 18.03 1.24 -8.64
CA PRO A 46 18.66 0.53 -9.75
C PRO A 46 18.00 0.88 -11.08
N ASP A 47 18.66 0.53 -12.18
CA ASP A 47 18.02 0.52 -13.50
C ASP A 47 16.85 -0.47 -13.51
N MET A 48 15.72 -0.08 -14.12
CA MET A 48 14.51 -0.91 -14.08
C MET A 48 14.63 -2.16 -14.95
N GLY A 49 15.34 -2.08 -16.09
CA GLY A 49 15.56 -3.23 -16.97
C GLY A 49 16.43 -4.29 -16.27
N GLU A 50 17.52 -3.85 -15.64
CA GLU A 50 18.37 -4.73 -14.85
C GLU A 50 17.64 -5.32 -13.63
N HIS A 51 16.83 -4.52 -12.93
CA HIS A 51 16.02 -5.01 -11.80
C HIS A 51 15.00 -6.08 -12.22
N LEU A 52 14.32 -5.89 -13.35
CA LEU A 52 13.41 -6.90 -13.92
C LEU A 52 14.15 -8.20 -14.27
N ARG A 53 15.35 -8.10 -14.84
CA ARG A 53 16.20 -9.24 -15.15
C ARG A 53 16.59 -10.02 -13.90
N GLN A 54 17.00 -9.32 -12.85
CA GLN A 54 17.33 -9.92 -11.55
C GLN A 54 16.11 -10.61 -10.91
N CYS A 55 14.92 -10.01 -11.03
CA CYS A 55 13.68 -10.63 -10.58
C CYS A 55 13.37 -11.94 -11.32
N SER A 56 13.52 -11.96 -12.65
CA SER A 56 13.34 -13.17 -13.45
C SER A 56 14.27 -14.30 -13.00
N LEU A 57 15.57 -14.03 -12.88
CA LEU A 57 16.57 -15.01 -12.42
C LEU A 57 16.25 -15.54 -11.02
N TYR A 58 15.94 -14.64 -10.08
CA TYR A 58 15.62 -15.02 -8.71
C TYR A 58 14.38 -15.93 -8.64
N LEU A 59 13.33 -15.60 -9.40
CA LEU A 59 12.10 -16.42 -9.46
C LEU A 59 12.37 -17.81 -10.04
N THR A 60 13.27 -17.91 -11.02
CA THR A 60 13.70 -19.20 -11.59
C THR A 60 14.43 -20.07 -10.58
N GLU A 61 15.36 -19.48 -9.82
CA GLU A 61 16.15 -20.20 -8.81
C GLU A 61 15.33 -20.54 -7.55
N ASN A 62 14.36 -19.69 -7.19
CA ASN A 62 13.60 -19.79 -5.94
C ASN A 62 12.12 -20.09 -6.21
N GLN A 63 11.83 -21.22 -6.83
CA GLN A 63 10.44 -21.65 -7.05
C GLN A 63 9.70 -21.90 -5.71
N ALA A 64 8.37 -21.89 -5.74
CA ALA A 64 7.54 -21.96 -4.52
C ALA A 64 7.90 -23.12 -3.56
N PRO A 65 8.19 -24.36 -4.02
CA PRO A 65 8.60 -25.44 -3.11
C PRO A 65 9.93 -25.17 -2.39
N ILE A 66 10.92 -24.62 -3.12
CA ILE A 66 12.24 -24.27 -2.58
C ILE A 66 12.08 -23.14 -1.56
N LEU A 67 11.28 -22.12 -1.89
CA LEU A 67 11.01 -21.01 -0.99
C LEU A 67 10.31 -21.48 0.29
N GLY A 68 9.37 -22.42 0.19
CA GLY A 68 8.72 -23.05 1.34
C GLY A 68 9.71 -23.76 2.26
N GLN A 69 10.62 -24.57 1.70
CA GLN A 69 11.65 -25.26 2.48
C GLN A 69 12.59 -24.28 3.19
N ARG A 70 13.01 -23.20 2.52
CA ARG A 70 13.84 -22.14 3.14
C ARG A 70 13.12 -21.47 4.31
N ARG A 71 11.83 -21.16 4.15
CA ARG A 71 11.00 -20.59 5.21
C ARG A 71 10.84 -21.54 6.39
N ASP A 72 10.59 -22.82 6.13
CA ASP A 72 10.44 -23.84 7.18
C ASP A 72 11.78 -24.07 7.93
N ALA A 73 12.91 -23.80 7.28
CA ALA A 73 14.24 -23.75 7.89
C ALA A 73 14.54 -22.44 8.65
N GLY A 74 13.60 -21.48 8.69
CA GLY A 74 13.76 -20.22 9.41
C GLY A 74 14.61 -19.17 8.69
N ASP A 75 14.72 -19.23 7.35
CA ASP A 75 15.46 -18.24 6.56
C ASP A 75 14.71 -16.91 6.47
N PRO A 76 15.22 -15.80 7.06
CA PRO A 76 14.53 -14.51 7.05
C PRO A 76 14.29 -13.95 5.64
N GLU A 77 15.17 -14.23 4.68
CA GLU A 77 15.00 -13.76 3.29
C GLU A 77 13.80 -14.44 2.63
N ALA A 78 13.56 -15.71 2.97
CA ALA A 78 12.42 -16.46 2.46
C ALA A 78 11.08 -15.90 2.97
N PHE A 79 11.02 -15.42 4.21
CA PHE A 79 9.84 -14.72 4.74
C PHE A 79 9.58 -13.41 4.00
N LEU A 80 10.63 -12.59 3.79
CA LEU A 80 10.51 -11.35 3.04
C LEU A 80 10.04 -11.59 1.60
N GLU A 81 10.66 -12.56 0.92
CA GLU A 81 10.33 -12.92 -0.45
C GLU A 81 8.91 -13.46 -0.57
N THR A 82 8.46 -14.27 0.40
CA THR A 82 7.06 -14.72 0.46
C THR A 82 6.11 -13.53 0.58
N GLY A 83 6.47 -12.51 1.37
CA GLY A 83 5.73 -11.25 1.47
C GLY A 83 5.59 -10.55 0.11
N PHE A 84 6.67 -10.43 -0.66
CA PHE A 84 6.62 -9.83 -2.00
C PHE A 84 5.74 -10.60 -2.99
N ARG A 85 5.75 -11.94 -2.92
CA ARG A 85 4.91 -12.78 -3.78
C ARG A 85 3.44 -12.66 -3.41
N TYR A 86 3.11 -12.67 -2.12
CA TYR A 86 1.73 -12.46 -1.68
C TYR A 86 1.19 -11.08 -2.02
N LEU A 87 2.00 -10.02 -1.97
CA LEU A 87 1.57 -8.67 -2.37
C LEU A 87 1.39 -8.50 -3.88
N SER A 88 2.16 -9.22 -4.68
CA SER A 88 2.12 -9.10 -6.15
C SER A 88 1.26 -10.14 -6.85
N GLY A 89 1.00 -11.29 -6.20
CA GLY A 89 0.40 -12.46 -6.83
C GLY A 89 1.39 -13.27 -7.69
N CYS A 90 2.66 -12.87 -7.79
CA CYS A 90 3.65 -13.56 -8.61
C CYS A 90 4.16 -14.82 -7.92
N GLY A 91 4.13 -15.96 -8.63
CA GLY A 91 4.61 -17.24 -8.09
C GLY A 91 3.71 -17.83 -6.98
N VAL A 92 2.49 -17.31 -6.83
CA VAL A 92 1.45 -17.80 -5.92
C VAL A 92 0.10 -17.81 -6.67
N HIS A 93 -0.92 -18.44 -6.11
CA HIS A 93 -2.23 -18.56 -6.76
C HIS A 93 -2.94 -17.21 -6.91
N GLU A 94 -2.86 -16.35 -5.90
CA GLU A 94 -3.54 -15.06 -5.88
C GLU A 94 -2.82 -14.06 -4.96
N VAL A 95 -3.15 -12.78 -5.12
CA VAL A 95 -2.74 -11.72 -4.19
C VAL A 95 -3.36 -12.01 -2.82
N ASN A 96 -2.54 -12.01 -1.77
CA ASN A 96 -2.96 -12.36 -0.42
C ASN A 96 -2.39 -11.38 0.60
N LEU A 97 -3.07 -10.25 0.78
CA LEU A 97 -2.59 -9.17 1.64
C LEU A 97 -2.38 -9.60 3.10
N GLN A 98 -3.29 -10.42 3.63
CA GLN A 98 -3.21 -10.89 5.02
C GLN A 98 -2.11 -11.95 5.19
N GLY A 99 -1.89 -12.80 4.19
CA GLY A 99 -0.74 -13.71 4.16
C GLY A 99 0.59 -12.97 4.06
N ALA A 100 0.65 -11.88 3.30
CA ALA A 100 1.83 -11.01 3.25
C ALA A 100 2.11 -10.38 4.62
N LEU A 101 1.09 -9.81 5.26
CA LEU A 101 1.24 -9.22 6.59
C LEU A 101 1.67 -10.25 7.63
N PHE A 102 1.09 -11.45 7.61
CA PHE A 102 1.49 -12.55 8.50
C PHE A 102 2.99 -12.85 8.42
N VAL A 103 3.52 -13.12 7.22
CA VAL A 103 4.95 -13.46 7.07
C VAL A 103 5.89 -12.29 7.36
N LEU A 104 5.45 -11.05 7.08
CA LEU A 104 6.22 -9.84 7.35
C LEU A 104 6.24 -9.50 8.85
N GLU A 105 5.18 -9.80 9.59
CA GLU A 105 5.13 -9.67 11.05
C GLU A 105 6.05 -10.68 11.72
N THR A 106 6.01 -11.95 11.28
CA THR A 106 6.98 -12.96 11.75
C THR A 106 8.41 -12.48 11.53
N LEU A 107 8.73 -11.95 10.35
CA LEU A 107 10.05 -11.40 10.05
C LEU A 107 10.44 -10.21 10.95
N THR A 108 9.53 -9.24 11.11
CA THR A 108 9.85 -7.94 11.74
C THR A 108 9.63 -7.92 13.25
N VAL A 109 9.00 -8.94 13.82
CA VAL A 109 8.72 -9.04 15.26
C VAL A 109 9.40 -10.28 15.84
N GLU A 110 9.02 -11.48 15.38
CA GLU A 110 9.48 -12.73 15.99
C GLU A 110 10.95 -13.02 15.65
N MET A 111 11.32 -12.80 14.40
CA MET A 111 12.68 -13.03 13.87
C MET A 111 13.55 -11.76 13.92
N ALA A 112 13.08 -10.67 14.53
CA ALA A 112 13.84 -9.42 14.54
C ALA A 112 15.24 -9.57 15.15
N HIS A 113 15.38 -10.38 16.20
CA HIS A 113 16.64 -10.57 16.92
C HIS A 113 17.71 -11.35 16.13
N ASN A 114 17.34 -12.09 15.09
CA ASN A 114 18.24 -12.92 14.29
C ASN A 114 18.31 -12.51 12.80
N THR A 115 17.68 -11.39 12.45
CA THR A 115 17.63 -10.87 11.09
C THR A 115 18.57 -9.67 10.94
N ALA A 116 19.32 -9.60 9.85
CA ALA A 116 20.20 -8.47 9.57
C ALA A 116 19.41 -7.15 9.40
N ASP A 117 19.96 -6.04 9.90
CA ASP A 117 19.31 -4.73 9.90
C ASP A 117 18.83 -4.28 8.51
N ASP A 118 19.64 -4.50 7.47
CA ASP A 118 19.25 -4.16 6.08
C ASP A 118 18.00 -4.92 5.63
N LEU A 119 17.92 -6.22 5.98
CA LEU A 119 16.79 -7.06 5.62
C LEU A 119 15.54 -6.70 6.44
N LEU A 120 15.72 -6.38 7.73
CA LEU A 120 14.65 -5.84 8.58
C LEU A 120 14.14 -4.49 8.07
N ALA A 121 15.03 -3.62 7.58
CA ALA A 121 14.64 -2.33 7.03
C ALA A 121 13.69 -2.52 5.84
N ILE A 122 13.98 -3.50 4.97
CA ILE A 122 13.13 -3.87 3.84
C ILE A 122 11.84 -4.53 4.31
N GLY A 123 11.91 -5.43 5.31
CA GLY A 123 10.73 -6.05 5.95
C GLY A 123 9.76 -5.00 6.50
N HIS A 124 10.26 -4.04 7.28
CA HIS A 124 9.48 -2.91 7.77
C HIS A 124 8.96 -2.03 6.63
N SER A 125 9.76 -1.71 5.60
CA SER A 125 9.26 -0.96 4.44
C SER A 125 8.10 -1.69 3.74
N THR A 126 8.19 -3.01 3.63
CA THR A 126 7.21 -3.83 2.92
C THR A 126 5.94 -4.00 3.76
N ALA A 127 6.07 -4.22 5.07
CA ALA A 127 4.95 -4.24 6.00
C ALA A 127 4.21 -2.89 6.02
N ALA A 128 4.94 -1.77 6.02
CA ALA A 128 4.35 -0.43 5.93
C ALA A 128 3.50 -0.27 4.66
N TYR A 129 4.01 -0.76 3.53
CA TYR A 129 3.30 -0.73 2.26
C TYR A 129 2.02 -1.60 2.30
N ALA A 130 2.12 -2.82 2.83
CA ALA A 130 1.00 -3.74 2.96
C ALA A 130 -0.10 -3.17 3.87
N TYR A 131 0.27 -2.64 5.04
CA TYR A 131 -0.67 -1.99 5.95
C TYR A 131 -1.33 -0.75 5.35
N TRP A 132 -0.60 0.01 4.54
CA TRP A 132 -1.16 1.14 3.81
C TRP A 132 -2.14 0.71 2.72
N GLN A 133 -1.86 -0.38 1.99
CA GLN A 133 -2.80 -0.97 1.05
C GLN A 133 -4.06 -1.45 1.78
N ASP A 134 -3.90 -2.09 2.93
CA ASP A 134 -5.00 -2.53 3.77
C ASP A 134 -5.86 -1.34 4.20
N TRP A 135 -5.28 -0.26 4.71
CA TRP A 135 -6.01 0.97 5.03
C TRP A 135 -6.75 1.58 3.82
N CYS A 136 -6.17 1.48 2.62
CA CYS A 136 -6.74 2.06 1.40
C CYS A 136 -7.85 1.22 0.75
N THR A 137 -8.05 -0.03 1.18
CA THR A 137 -9.11 -0.89 0.63
C THR A 137 -10.47 -0.42 1.16
N ILE A 138 -11.33 0.06 0.27
CA ILE A 138 -12.60 0.71 0.63
C ILE A 138 -13.83 -0.03 0.12
N ASP A 139 -13.64 -0.98 -0.78
CA ASP A 139 -14.76 -1.69 -1.38
C ASP A 139 -15.22 -2.82 -0.42
N PRO A 140 -16.53 -2.92 -0.14
CA PRO A 140 -17.03 -3.87 0.84
C PRO A 140 -16.73 -5.34 0.52
N GLU A 141 -16.69 -5.70 -0.77
CA GLU A 141 -16.45 -7.07 -1.22
C GLU A 141 -14.99 -7.49 -0.96
N THR A 142 -14.01 -6.70 -1.40
CA THR A 142 -12.60 -6.97 -1.10
C THR A 142 -12.33 -6.86 0.38
N ARG A 143 -13.01 -5.96 1.11
CA ARG A 143 -12.90 -5.90 2.58
C ARG A 143 -13.35 -7.20 3.24
N ALA A 144 -14.52 -7.72 2.88
CA ALA A 144 -15.02 -8.98 3.42
C ALA A 144 -14.09 -10.16 3.09
N TYR A 145 -13.53 -10.18 1.87
CA TYR A 145 -12.54 -11.17 1.48
C TYR A 145 -11.25 -11.05 2.31
N ILE A 146 -10.69 -9.84 2.46
CA ILE A 146 -9.53 -9.58 3.33
C ILE A 146 -9.80 -10.03 4.77
N ASP A 147 -10.96 -9.73 5.33
CA ASP A 147 -11.31 -10.12 6.70
C ASP A 147 -11.41 -11.66 6.83
N SER A 148 -11.88 -12.36 5.79
CA SER A 148 -11.89 -13.83 5.77
C SER A 148 -10.48 -14.41 5.74
N GLN A 149 -9.57 -13.80 4.99
CA GLN A 149 -8.16 -14.18 4.95
C GLN A 149 -7.47 -13.91 6.29
N ALA A 150 -7.78 -12.79 6.95
CA ALA A 150 -7.24 -12.48 8.27
C ALA A 150 -7.58 -13.59 9.27
N ARG A 151 -8.82 -14.09 9.26
CA ARG A 151 -9.23 -15.23 10.10
C ARG A 151 -8.46 -16.50 9.77
N ARG A 152 -8.20 -16.77 8.48
CA ARG A 152 -7.42 -17.93 8.04
C ARG A 152 -5.97 -17.91 8.53
N PHE A 153 -5.37 -16.73 8.65
CA PHE A 153 -4.02 -16.54 9.20
C PHE A 153 -4.02 -16.22 10.69
N GLU A 154 -5.15 -16.41 11.39
CA GLU A 154 -5.31 -16.13 12.82
C GLU A 154 -4.94 -14.68 13.21
N ARG A 155 -5.04 -13.75 12.25
CA ARG A 155 -4.75 -12.34 12.48
C ARG A 155 -5.95 -11.65 13.14
N PRO A 156 -5.70 -10.62 14.00
CA PRO A 156 -6.78 -9.88 14.64
C PRO A 156 -7.74 -9.26 13.62
N VAL A 157 -9.04 -9.53 13.79
CA VAL A 157 -10.12 -8.91 13.03
C VAL A 157 -10.94 -7.97 13.91
N GLY A 158 -11.55 -6.95 13.32
CA GLY A 158 -12.40 -6.00 14.06
C GLY A 158 -11.64 -5.02 14.95
N LEU A 159 -10.34 -4.80 14.69
CA LEU A 159 -9.59 -3.70 15.31
C LEU A 159 -10.20 -2.34 14.94
N SER A 160 -9.73 -1.28 15.61
CA SER A 160 -10.04 0.10 15.22
C SER A 160 -9.87 0.28 13.70
N PRO A 161 -10.78 0.99 13.01
CA PRO A 161 -10.62 1.26 11.57
C PRO A 161 -9.27 1.89 11.22
N TYR A 162 -8.65 2.59 12.18
CA TYR A 162 -7.36 3.25 12.05
C TYR A 162 -6.14 2.35 12.34
N ALA A 163 -6.33 1.09 12.74
CA ALA A 163 -5.23 0.20 13.14
C ALA A 163 -4.20 0.05 12.01
N SER A 164 -4.63 -0.29 10.80
CA SER A 164 -3.74 -0.46 9.64
C SER A 164 -3.00 0.83 9.28
N LEU A 165 -3.62 2.01 9.47
CA LEU A 165 -2.94 3.29 9.27
C LEU A 165 -1.81 3.51 10.29
N VAL A 166 -2.05 3.17 11.55
CA VAL A 166 -1.05 3.30 12.62
C VAL A 166 0.09 2.31 12.41
N PHE A 167 -0.22 1.04 12.13
CA PHE A 167 0.81 0.04 11.85
C PHE A 167 1.65 0.41 10.63
N ALA A 168 1.04 0.97 9.58
CA ALA A 168 1.78 1.50 8.43
C ALA A 168 2.80 2.57 8.86
N ALA A 169 2.39 3.51 9.73
CA ALA A 169 3.28 4.56 10.25
C ALA A 169 4.41 4.01 11.13
N VAL A 170 4.10 3.03 11.99
CA VAL A 170 5.08 2.36 12.86
C VAL A 170 6.16 1.67 12.03
N HIS A 171 5.76 0.79 11.10
CA HIS A 171 6.70 0.10 10.23
C HIS A 171 7.49 1.08 9.35
N ALA A 172 6.84 2.11 8.80
CA ALA A 172 7.55 3.13 8.02
C ALA A 172 8.63 3.83 8.86
N ASN A 173 8.33 4.18 10.12
CA ASN A 173 9.30 4.78 11.02
C ASN A 173 10.47 3.86 11.35
N TYR A 174 10.22 2.57 11.62
CA TYR A 174 11.28 1.60 11.87
C TYR A 174 12.19 1.38 10.65
N SER A 175 11.62 1.36 9.44
CA SER A 175 12.39 1.30 8.20
C SER A 175 13.37 2.49 8.08
N VAL A 176 12.92 3.70 8.42
CA VAL A 176 13.77 4.91 8.46
C VAL A 176 14.85 4.79 9.53
N CYS A 177 14.50 4.32 10.74
CA CYS A 177 15.46 4.13 11.82
C CYS A 177 16.58 3.14 11.46
N LEU A 178 16.26 2.11 10.68
CA LEU A 178 17.22 1.13 10.15
C LEU A 178 17.95 1.62 8.88
N GLY A 179 17.73 2.87 8.45
CA GLY A 179 18.48 3.50 7.36
C GLY A 179 17.87 3.37 5.96
N LEU A 180 16.65 2.85 5.83
CA LEU A 180 15.94 2.72 4.56
C LEU A 180 14.79 3.74 4.44
N VAL A 181 14.95 4.71 3.55
CA VAL A 181 13.87 5.62 3.15
C VAL A 181 13.44 5.26 1.73
N SER A 182 12.60 4.23 1.61
CA SER A 182 12.12 3.74 0.32
C SER A 182 10.99 4.60 -0.27
N PRO A 183 10.67 4.46 -1.57
CA PRO A 183 9.46 5.04 -2.16
C PRO A 183 8.18 4.68 -1.39
N ALA A 184 8.06 3.42 -0.95
CA ALA A 184 6.91 2.97 -0.15
C ALA A 184 6.82 3.74 1.18
N VAL A 185 7.92 3.85 1.92
CA VAL A 185 7.99 4.62 3.18
C VAL A 185 7.55 6.07 2.98
N LEU A 186 7.98 6.72 1.90
CA LEU A 186 7.58 8.09 1.60
C LEU A 186 6.10 8.21 1.24
N VAL A 187 5.56 7.28 0.46
CA VAL A 187 4.12 7.22 0.13
C VAL A 187 3.29 7.05 1.40
N VAL A 188 3.68 6.12 2.27
CA VAL A 188 3.03 5.88 3.56
C VAL A 188 3.10 7.13 4.44
N GLY A 189 4.28 7.72 4.62
CA GLY A 189 4.47 8.89 5.46
C GLY A 189 3.65 10.10 5.01
N LEU A 190 3.64 10.39 3.70
CA LEU A 190 2.82 11.45 3.11
C LEU A 190 1.32 11.15 3.22
N GLY A 191 0.94 9.89 3.01
CA GLY A 191 -0.43 9.41 3.15
C GLY A 191 -0.97 9.53 4.58
N VAL A 192 -0.20 9.13 5.58
CA VAL A 192 -0.54 9.27 7.00
C VAL A 192 -0.65 10.73 7.38
N LYS A 193 0.33 11.57 7.01
CA LYS A 193 0.29 13.03 7.22
C LYS A 193 -1.01 13.63 6.66
N ASP A 194 -1.37 13.27 5.43
CA ASP A 194 -2.59 13.73 4.78
C ASP A 194 -3.89 13.31 5.50
N VAL A 195 -3.93 12.10 6.08
CA VAL A 195 -5.08 11.64 6.86
C VAL A 195 -5.18 12.42 8.17
N MET A 196 -4.07 12.57 8.89
CA MET A 196 -4.02 13.28 10.15
C MET A 196 -4.39 14.76 10.00
N GLU A 197 -3.92 15.42 8.94
CA GLU A 197 -4.28 16.81 8.67
C GLU A 197 -5.78 17.00 8.41
N LYS A 198 -6.44 16.03 7.76
CA LYS A 198 -7.91 16.08 7.58
C LYS A 198 -8.66 15.93 8.90
N LEU A 199 -8.07 15.24 9.85
CA LEU A 199 -8.57 15.12 11.23
C LEU A 199 -8.16 16.32 12.10
N GLY A 200 -7.56 17.36 11.52
CA GLY A 200 -7.14 18.56 12.23
C GLY A 200 -5.84 18.43 13.02
N ILE A 201 -5.08 17.35 12.82
CA ILE A 201 -3.81 17.09 13.52
C ILE A 201 -2.61 17.45 12.64
N ASP A 202 -1.74 18.31 13.14
CA ASP A 202 -0.42 18.55 12.56
C ASP A 202 0.59 17.55 13.15
N VAL A 203 0.82 16.43 12.45
CA VAL A 203 1.72 15.36 12.94
C VAL A 203 3.14 15.82 13.19
N THR A 204 3.61 16.83 12.45
CA THR A 204 4.99 17.32 12.56
C THR A 204 5.24 18.05 13.87
N LYS A 205 4.18 18.54 14.52
CA LYS A 205 4.22 19.20 15.83
C LYS A 205 3.70 18.30 16.95
N THR A 206 2.83 17.35 16.63
CA THR A 206 2.01 16.66 17.64
C THR A 206 2.56 15.29 18.02
N SER A 207 3.44 14.67 17.21
CA SER A 207 3.93 13.32 17.48
C SER A 207 5.47 13.24 17.38
N PRO A 208 6.20 13.39 18.50
CA PRO A 208 7.65 13.14 18.53
C PRO A 208 7.97 11.66 18.27
N ARG A 209 6.99 10.78 18.49
CA ARG A 209 7.12 9.33 18.33
C ARG A 209 7.58 8.90 16.94
N PHE A 210 7.06 9.54 15.89
CA PHE A 210 7.43 9.23 14.50
C PHE A 210 8.36 10.29 13.91
N LYS A 211 9.16 10.96 14.75
CA LYS A 211 10.07 12.02 14.33
C LYS A 211 11.00 11.59 13.18
N PRO A 212 11.65 10.40 13.19
CA PRO A 212 12.46 9.95 12.05
C PRO A 212 11.69 9.94 10.73
N LEU A 213 10.48 9.37 10.72
CA LEU A 213 9.61 9.38 9.55
C LEU A 213 9.25 10.80 9.09
N TRP A 214 8.89 11.69 10.02
CA TRP A 214 8.52 13.07 9.69
C TRP A 214 9.69 13.88 9.15
N ASP A 215 10.89 13.69 9.69
CA ASP A 215 12.10 14.33 9.20
C ASP A 215 12.42 13.85 7.77
N ALA A 216 12.25 12.55 7.49
CA ALA A 216 12.42 11.98 6.14
C ALA A 216 11.38 12.52 5.14
N VAL A 217 10.11 12.58 5.53
CA VAL A 217 9.02 13.15 4.71
C VAL A 217 9.29 14.63 4.40
N LYS A 218 9.62 15.41 5.42
CA LYS A 218 9.92 16.84 5.27
C LYS A 218 11.11 17.06 4.33
N LYS A 219 12.19 16.30 4.52
CA LYS A 219 13.36 16.35 3.63
C LYS A 219 12.95 16.08 2.18
N ARG A 220 12.10 15.10 1.94
CA ARG A 220 11.61 14.79 0.59
C ARG A 220 10.77 15.93 0.00
N GLU A 221 9.87 16.52 0.78
CA GLU A 221 9.11 17.70 0.35
C GLU A 221 10.06 18.83 -0.04
N ASP A 222 11.06 19.14 0.80
CA ASP A 222 12.05 20.19 0.54
C ASP A 222 12.87 19.92 -0.74
N GLU A 223 13.27 18.66 -0.99
CA GLU A 223 13.96 18.25 -2.22
C GLU A 223 13.12 18.47 -3.47
N VAL A 224 11.84 18.07 -3.45
CA VAL A 224 10.91 18.26 -4.56
C VAL A 224 10.72 19.75 -4.85
N LEU A 225 10.55 20.56 -3.80
CA LEU A 225 10.43 22.01 -3.95
C LEU A 225 11.72 22.62 -4.51
N ALA A 226 12.89 22.20 -4.04
CA ALA A 226 14.18 22.68 -4.52
C ALA A 226 14.46 22.29 -5.98
N GLU A 227 14.12 21.06 -6.38
CA GLU A 227 14.20 20.64 -7.78
C GLU A 227 13.28 21.46 -8.68
N GLN A 228 12.06 21.72 -8.23
CA GLN A 228 11.13 22.53 -9.00
C GLN A 228 11.58 23.99 -9.12
N ARG A 229 12.10 24.59 -8.05
CA ARG A 229 12.71 25.93 -8.11
C ARG A 229 13.87 25.98 -9.10
N ARG A 230 14.72 24.94 -9.14
CA ARG A 230 15.81 24.84 -10.14
C ARG A 230 15.27 24.74 -11.56
N ARG A 231 14.22 23.94 -11.80
CA ARG A 231 13.55 23.83 -13.11
C ARG A 231 12.95 25.17 -13.54
N GLN A 232 12.24 25.84 -12.64
CA GLN A 232 11.67 27.16 -12.92
C GLN A 232 12.74 28.24 -13.14
N ALA A 233 13.84 28.24 -12.39
CA ALA A 233 14.94 29.18 -12.61
C ALA A 233 15.60 29.01 -13.99
N LYS A 234 15.63 27.78 -14.53
CA LYS A 234 16.06 27.53 -15.91
C LYS A 234 15.07 28.12 -16.92
N LEU A 235 13.77 27.95 -16.70
CA LEU A 235 12.70 28.45 -17.58
C LEU A 235 12.49 29.98 -17.49
N ALA A 236 12.67 30.57 -16.30
CA ALA A 236 12.51 32.01 -16.06
C ALA A 236 13.57 32.85 -16.77
N LYS A 237 14.68 32.24 -17.19
CA LYS A 237 15.66 32.87 -18.09
C LYS A 237 15.10 33.15 -19.49
N GLU A 238 13.92 32.61 -19.83
CA GLU A 238 13.23 32.76 -21.12
C GLU A 238 11.94 33.60 -20.99
N ALA A 239 11.92 34.52 -20.02
CA ALA A 239 10.75 35.20 -19.47
C ALA A 239 9.61 35.57 -20.44
N ASN A 240 8.39 35.18 -20.06
CA ASN A 240 7.19 36.01 -20.18
C ASN A 240 6.41 35.92 -18.86
N ALA A 241 6.28 37.05 -18.15
CA ALA A 241 5.48 37.15 -16.94
C ALA A 241 3.99 37.24 -17.29
N TYR A 242 3.14 36.59 -16.48
CA TYR A 242 1.67 36.53 -16.61
C TYR A 242 1.10 35.63 -17.70
N ILE A 243 1.75 34.51 -18.01
CA ILE A 243 1.19 33.50 -18.93
C ILE A 243 0.47 32.39 -18.17
N CYS A 244 -0.63 31.90 -18.75
CA CYS A 244 -1.30 30.68 -18.34
C CYS A 244 -0.32 29.50 -18.30
N ALA A 245 -0.22 28.83 -17.15
CA ALA A 245 0.71 27.73 -16.92
C ALA A 245 0.39 26.46 -17.72
N ALA A 246 -0.82 26.35 -18.29
CA ALA A 246 -1.19 25.19 -19.10
C ALA A 246 -0.40 25.19 -20.42
N GLU A 247 0.31 24.10 -20.67
CA GLU A 247 1.12 23.90 -21.86
C GLU A 247 0.32 24.18 -23.14
N GLY A 248 0.93 24.91 -24.08
CA GLY A 248 0.32 25.33 -25.34
C GLY A 248 -0.78 26.41 -25.24
N CYS A 249 -1.23 26.83 -24.06
CA CYS A 249 -2.29 27.85 -23.94
C CYS A 249 -1.77 29.26 -24.28
N LYS A 250 -0.63 29.64 -23.69
CA LYS A 250 0.04 30.94 -23.91
C LYS A 250 -0.82 32.20 -23.71
N VAL A 251 -2.00 32.09 -23.07
CA VAL A 251 -2.83 33.26 -22.74
C VAL A 251 -2.10 34.12 -21.72
N GLU A 252 -1.90 35.39 -22.07
CA GLU A 252 -1.21 36.37 -21.24
C GLU A 252 -2.23 37.25 -20.51
N GLY A 253 -1.99 37.50 -19.22
CA GLY A 253 -2.73 38.45 -18.43
C GLY A 253 -2.07 39.82 -18.45
N LEU A 254 -2.84 40.88 -18.71
CA LEU A 254 -2.34 42.26 -18.62
C LEU A 254 -1.90 42.65 -17.19
N HIS A 255 -2.39 41.92 -16.18
CA HIS A 255 -2.04 42.10 -14.77
C HIS A 255 -2.18 40.77 -14.01
N LYS A 256 -1.52 40.66 -12.85
CA LYS A 256 -1.45 39.42 -12.05
C LYS A 256 -2.82 38.83 -11.69
N ALA A 257 -3.84 39.67 -11.51
CA ALA A 257 -5.21 39.24 -11.18
C ALA A 257 -6.02 38.74 -12.40
N ALA A 258 -5.52 38.90 -13.63
CA ALA A 258 -6.20 38.45 -14.84
C ALA A 258 -6.19 36.91 -14.99
N LEU A 259 -5.29 36.22 -14.28
CA LEU A 259 -5.22 34.76 -14.23
C LEU A 259 -5.55 34.25 -12.84
N LYS A 260 -6.20 33.09 -12.78
CA LYS A 260 -6.61 32.44 -11.52
C LYS A 260 -5.44 31.62 -10.98
N ALA A 261 -4.93 31.99 -9.81
CA ALA A 261 -3.92 31.21 -9.11
C ALA A 261 -4.49 29.85 -8.65
N CYS A 262 -3.64 28.82 -8.60
CA CYS A 262 -4.01 27.55 -8.00
C CYS A 262 -4.46 27.73 -6.54
N SER A 263 -5.63 27.18 -6.20
CA SER A 263 -6.20 27.21 -4.85
C SER A 263 -5.54 26.24 -3.87
N GLY A 264 -4.54 25.47 -4.31
CA GLY A 264 -3.82 24.53 -3.47
C GLY A 264 -2.77 25.15 -2.56
N ARG A 265 -2.13 24.29 -1.76
CA ARG A 265 -1.07 24.64 -0.81
C ARG A 265 0.34 24.66 -1.42
N CYS A 266 0.44 24.74 -2.75
CA CYS A 266 1.73 24.95 -3.41
C CYS A 266 2.37 26.29 -2.96
N PRO A 267 3.70 26.34 -2.81
CA PRO A 267 4.40 27.57 -2.43
C PRO A 267 4.08 28.74 -3.37
N PRO A 268 3.99 29.99 -2.86
CA PRO A 268 3.64 31.16 -3.67
C PRO A 268 4.55 31.39 -4.88
N ASP A 269 5.84 31.04 -4.76
CA ASP A 269 6.84 31.11 -5.83
C ASP A 269 6.60 30.06 -6.92
N LEU A 270 6.08 28.89 -6.57
CA LEU A 270 5.78 27.79 -7.51
C LEU A 270 4.29 27.74 -7.92
N LYS A 271 3.47 28.70 -7.48
CA LYS A 271 2.03 28.68 -7.65
C LYS A 271 1.65 29.06 -9.08
N PRO A 272 1.12 28.12 -9.90
CA PRO A 272 0.76 28.41 -11.28
C PRO A 272 -0.52 29.24 -11.33
N HIS A 273 -0.66 29.96 -12.44
CA HIS A 273 -1.84 30.77 -12.75
C HIS A 273 -2.46 30.26 -14.04
N TYR A 274 -3.78 30.18 -14.09
CA TYR A 274 -4.53 29.63 -15.22
C TYR A 274 -5.60 30.61 -15.69
N CYS A 275 -5.84 30.69 -16.99
CA CYS A 275 -6.96 31.48 -17.53
C CYS A 275 -8.32 30.82 -17.22
N SER A 276 -8.35 29.50 -17.04
CA SER A 276 -9.58 28.74 -16.80
C SER A 276 -9.37 27.48 -15.95
N LYS A 277 -10.47 26.87 -15.47
CA LYS A 277 -10.43 25.59 -14.73
C LYS A 277 -10.01 24.42 -15.64
N GLU A 278 -10.32 24.49 -16.92
CA GLU A 278 -9.96 23.49 -17.93
C GLU A 278 -8.44 23.46 -18.11
N CYS A 279 -7.81 24.64 -18.19
CA CYS A 279 -6.35 24.76 -18.21
C CYS A 279 -5.70 24.20 -16.95
N GLN A 280 -6.29 24.46 -15.78
CA GLN A 280 -5.84 23.86 -14.52
C GLN A 280 -5.95 22.33 -14.55
N ARG A 281 -7.05 21.75 -15.03
CA ARG A 281 -7.22 20.29 -15.14
C ARG A 281 -6.19 19.66 -16.10
N ARG A 282 -5.88 20.34 -17.20
CA ARG A 282 -4.89 19.88 -18.19
C ARG A 282 -3.47 19.87 -17.61
N ASP A 283 -3.11 20.88 -16.84
CA ASP A 283 -1.80 20.97 -16.17
C ASP A 283 -1.71 20.15 -14.87
N TRP A 284 -2.85 19.70 -14.34
CA TRP A 284 -2.94 19.01 -13.05
C TRP A 284 -2.00 17.80 -12.91
N PRO A 285 -1.84 16.89 -13.90
CA PRO A 285 -0.92 15.76 -13.75
C PRO A 285 0.51 16.18 -13.39
N LYS A 286 0.98 17.29 -13.97
CA LYS A 286 2.30 17.86 -13.70
C LYS A 286 2.33 18.69 -12.41
N HIS A 287 1.33 19.54 -12.20
CA HIS A 287 1.30 20.43 -11.03
C HIS A 287 1.02 19.69 -9.71
N LYS A 288 0.34 18.55 -9.75
CA LYS A 288 -0.05 17.77 -8.57
C LYS A 288 1.14 17.44 -7.69
N GLU A 289 2.31 17.14 -8.26
CA GLU A 289 3.53 16.81 -7.52
C GLU A 289 4.04 17.98 -6.65
N ILE A 290 3.73 19.21 -7.02
CA ILE A 290 4.12 20.42 -6.28
C ILE A 290 3.00 20.86 -5.34
N CYS A 291 1.76 20.73 -5.80
CA CYS A 291 0.56 21.12 -5.06
C CYS A 291 0.27 20.17 -3.89
N LYS A 292 0.59 18.89 -4.07
CA LYS A 292 0.39 17.78 -3.14
C LYS A 292 1.51 16.74 -3.34
N PRO A 293 2.75 17.04 -2.93
CA PRO A 293 3.88 16.12 -3.08
C PRO A 293 3.56 14.73 -2.51
N GLY A 294 3.83 13.70 -3.32
CA GLY A 294 3.61 12.28 -3.02
C GLY A 294 2.18 11.77 -3.02
N ARG A 295 1.18 12.54 -3.46
CA ARG A 295 -0.16 11.99 -3.71
C ARG A 295 -0.22 11.27 -5.05
N HIS A 296 -0.07 9.95 -5.05
CA HIS A 296 -0.56 9.09 -6.13
C HIS A 296 -1.86 8.42 -5.66
N GLY A 297 -2.94 8.45 -6.48
CA GLY A 297 -4.24 7.85 -6.13
C GLY A 297 -5.31 8.78 -5.52
N LYS A 298 -6.50 8.23 -5.28
CA LYS A 298 -7.62 8.89 -4.58
C LYS A 298 -7.30 8.92 -3.08
N PRO A 299 -7.58 10.02 -2.37
CA PRO A 299 -7.37 10.07 -0.94
C PRO A 299 -8.22 9.02 -0.23
N PRO A 300 -7.70 8.34 0.81
CA PRO A 300 -8.52 7.44 1.61
C PRO A 300 -9.69 8.21 2.22
N LYS A 301 -10.88 7.59 2.19
CA LYS A 301 -12.07 8.10 2.87
C LYS A 301 -11.86 7.88 4.36
N LEU A 302 -12.09 8.93 5.14
CA LEU A 302 -12.13 8.76 6.59
C LEU A 302 -13.34 7.90 6.97
N PRO A 303 -13.26 7.12 8.06
CA PRO A 303 -14.45 6.59 8.72
C PRO A 303 -15.51 7.68 8.86
N SER A 304 -16.75 7.34 8.50
CA SER A 304 -17.87 8.27 8.56
C SER A 304 -18.35 8.55 9.98
N ASP A 305 -17.92 7.74 10.95
CA ASP A 305 -18.25 7.86 12.36
C ASP A 305 -17.35 8.91 13.03
N GLU A 306 -17.94 10.05 13.39
CA GLU A 306 -17.26 11.15 14.06
C GLU A 306 -16.75 10.76 15.46
N HIS A 307 -17.45 9.89 16.19
CA HIS A 307 -17.01 9.41 17.49
C HIS A 307 -15.76 8.54 17.39
N GLN A 308 -15.66 7.70 16.36
CA GLN A 308 -14.45 6.91 16.10
C GLN A 308 -13.26 7.79 15.72
N ASN A 309 -13.50 8.84 14.92
CA ASN A 309 -12.48 9.82 14.54
C ASN A 309 -11.93 10.55 15.77
N ASP A 310 -12.84 11.04 16.62
CA ASP A 310 -12.52 11.74 17.86
C ASP A 310 -11.78 10.84 18.86
N ALA A 311 -12.23 9.60 19.03
CA ALA A 311 -11.58 8.62 19.89
C ALA A 311 -10.15 8.33 19.43
N PHE A 312 -9.97 8.13 18.12
CA PHE A 312 -8.66 7.95 17.52
C PHE A 312 -7.75 9.16 17.72
N VAL A 313 -8.24 10.39 17.45
CA VAL A 313 -7.47 11.63 17.66
C VAL A 313 -7.00 11.76 19.12
N ARG A 314 -7.90 11.51 20.08
CA ARG A 314 -7.57 11.55 21.51
C ARG A 314 -6.50 10.52 21.88
N GLY A 315 -6.67 9.26 21.46
CA GLY A 315 -5.71 8.18 21.72
C GLY A 315 -4.33 8.47 21.12
N PHE A 316 -4.31 8.93 19.86
CA PHE A 316 -3.07 9.30 19.18
C PHE A 316 -2.31 10.43 19.91
N GLN A 317 -3.02 11.47 20.35
CA GLN A 317 -2.42 12.58 21.11
C GLN A 317 -1.93 12.17 22.50
N GLN A 318 -2.64 11.27 23.18
CA GLN A 318 -2.23 10.73 24.48
C GLN A 318 -0.96 9.89 24.36
N ALA A 319 -0.90 8.99 23.38
CA ALA A 319 0.28 8.17 23.10
C ALA A 319 1.51 9.01 22.75
N ALA A 320 1.32 10.09 21.98
CA ALA A 320 2.39 11.03 21.65
C ALA A 320 2.98 11.74 22.88
N ARG A 321 2.18 12.00 23.92
CA ARG A 321 2.65 12.59 25.19
C ARG A 321 3.38 11.57 26.06
N ALA A 322 2.90 10.33 26.09
CA ALA A 322 3.50 9.23 26.86
C ALA A 322 4.86 8.78 26.33
N SER A 323 5.09 8.89 25.01
CA SER A 323 6.34 8.48 24.34
C SER A 323 7.56 9.40 24.62
N SER A 324 7.47 10.28 25.63
CA SER A 324 8.57 11.17 26.04
C SER A 324 9.63 10.48 26.93
N SER A 325 9.46 9.19 27.25
CA SER A 325 10.31 8.41 28.18
C SER A 325 11.26 7.38 27.53
N GLY A 326 11.44 7.38 26.21
CA GLY A 326 12.35 6.47 25.48
C GLY A 326 11.65 5.76 24.32
N LEU A 327 12.41 5.18 23.37
CA LEU A 327 11.84 4.37 22.28
C LEU A 327 11.20 3.11 22.89
N PRO A 328 9.89 2.87 22.71
CA PRO A 328 9.31 1.57 23.05
C PRO A 328 9.90 0.48 22.15
N SER A 329 9.91 -0.77 22.60
CA SER A 329 10.33 -1.90 21.76
C SER A 329 9.37 -2.06 20.57
N THR A 330 9.87 -2.55 19.43
CA THR A 330 9.07 -2.88 18.23
C THR A 330 7.84 -3.72 18.57
N GLN A 331 7.98 -4.65 19.52
CA GLN A 331 6.93 -5.57 19.94
C GLN A 331 5.84 -4.89 20.78
N ALA A 332 6.20 -4.05 21.77
CA ALA A 332 5.24 -3.23 22.50
C ALA A 332 4.56 -2.23 21.56
N GLU A 333 5.27 -1.87 20.48
CA GLU A 333 4.69 -1.02 19.48
C GLU A 333 3.66 -1.72 18.58
N LEU A 334 3.96 -2.91 18.12
CA LEU A 334 3.08 -3.61 17.18
C LEU A 334 1.94 -4.37 17.90
N SER A 335 1.96 -4.45 19.23
CA SER A 335 0.88 -5.05 20.04
C SER A 335 -0.38 -4.17 20.15
N GLY A 336 -0.32 -2.89 19.79
CA GLY A 336 -1.49 -2.01 19.74
C GLY A 336 -1.96 -1.47 21.09
N GLU A 337 -1.12 -1.50 22.14
CA GLU A 337 -1.45 -1.02 23.51
C GLU A 337 -2.02 0.42 23.55
N TRP A 338 -1.65 1.29 22.61
CA TRP A 338 -2.18 2.67 22.52
C TRP A 338 -3.48 2.82 21.72
N LEU A 339 -3.99 1.76 21.10
CA LEU A 339 -5.30 1.82 20.44
C LEU A 339 -6.44 1.86 21.48
N GLY A 340 -6.14 1.91 22.78
CA GLY A 340 -7.14 1.87 23.84
C GLY A 340 -7.85 0.53 23.90
N LEU A 341 -7.24 -0.51 23.31
CA LEU A 341 -7.60 -1.89 23.57
C LEU A 341 -7.10 -2.14 25.00
N ASP A 342 -7.98 -2.00 25.99
CA ASP A 342 -7.72 -2.45 27.35
C ASP A 342 -7.03 -3.82 27.27
N SER A 343 -6.11 -4.06 28.21
CA SER A 343 -5.26 -5.23 28.44
C SER A 343 -6.05 -6.56 28.59
N GLY A 344 -6.85 -6.87 27.59
CA GLY A 344 -7.91 -7.85 27.53
C GLY A 344 -8.23 -8.23 26.08
N PHE A 345 -7.30 -8.00 25.14
CA PHE A 345 -7.19 -8.89 23.99
C PHE A 345 -6.67 -10.25 24.51
N ASP A 346 -7.53 -10.94 25.26
CA ASP A 346 -7.45 -12.39 25.36
C ASP A 346 -7.43 -12.83 23.90
N GLY A 347 -6.34 -13.43 23.42
CA GLY A 347 -6.18 -13.91 22.03
C GLY A 347 -7.23 -14.93 21.56
N LYS A 348 -8.37 -15.04 22.24
CA LYS A 348 -9.60 -15.62 21.74
C LYS A 348 -10.16 -14.73 20.64
N MET A 349 -9.84 -15.07 19.40
CA MET A 349 -10.61 -14.68 18.23
C MET A 349 -12.10 -14.74 18.60
N GLN A 350 -12.82 -13.61 18.55
CA GLN A 350 -14.27 -13.67 18.58
C GLN A 350 -14.70 -14.42 17.32
N ALA A 351 -15.09 -15.68 17.51
CA ALA A 351 -15.81 -16.48 16.53
C ALA A 351 -16.92 -15.58 15.95
N GLY A 352 -16.92 -15.39 14.63
CA GLY A 352 -18.01 -14.68 13.98
C GLY A 352 -19.32 -15.44 14.20
N ALA A 353 -20.45 -14.82 13.82
CA ALA A 353 -21.72 -15.55 13.82
C ALA A 353 -21.54 -16.87 13.04
N GLU A 354 -21.95 -17.98 13.65
CA GLU A 354 -21.84 -19.29 12.99
C GLU A 354 -22.69 -19.28 11.73
N HIS A 355 -22.04 -19.54 10.60
CA HIS A 355 -22.67 -19.64 9.30
C HIS A 355 -22.71 -21.11 8.91
N MET A 356 -23.88 -21.56 8.43
CA MET A 356 -24.13 -22.94 8.06
C MET A 356 -24.46 -23.02 6.57
N ILE A 357 -23.87 -24.01 5.90
CA ILE A 357 -24.28 -24.46 4.57
C ILE A 357 -24.54 -25.96 4.58
N GLU A 358 -25.45 -26.39 3.72
CA GLU A 358 -25.62 -27.80 3.36
C GLU A 358 -25.09 -27.99 1.94
N VAL A 359 -24.25 -29.02 1.78
CA VAL A 359 -23.74 -29.45 0.47
C VAL A 359 -24.18 -30.90 0.22
N PRO A 360 -24.36 -31.30 -1.05
CA PRO A 360 -24.63 -32.71 -1.38
C PRO A 360 -23.46 -33.60 -0.93
N GLY A 361 -23.75 -34.79 -0.40
CA GLY A 361 -22.75 -35.82 -0.14
C GLY A 361 -22.46 -36.65 -1.39
N LEU A 362 -21.66 -37.72 -1.24
CA LEU A 362 -21.26 -38.56 -2.37
C LEU A 362 -22.45 -39.38 -2.92
N GLU A 363 -23.41 -39.69 -2.06
CA GLU A 363 -24.66 -40.36 -2.43
C GLU A 363 -25.80 -39.34 -2.57
N ALA A 364 -26.75 -39.61 -3.48
CA ALA A 364 -27.85 -38.68 -3.81
C ALA A 364 -28.77 -38.31 -2.63
N HIS A 365 -28.68 -39.03 -1.52
CA HIS A 365 -29.48 -38.81 -0.31
C HIS A 365 -28.68 -38.25 0.86
N GLU A 366 -27.36 -38.12 0.72
CA GLU A 366 -26.48 -37.63 1.76
C GLU A 366 -26.37 -36.09 1.67
N LYS A 367 -26.42 -35.44 2.83
CA LYS A 367 -26.17 -33.99 2.96
C LYS A 367 -25.12 -33.76 4.02
N LEU A 368 -24.03 -33.12 3.64
CA LEU A 368 -22.98 -32.73 4.56
C LEU A 368 -23.25 -31.30 5.05
N ARG A 369 -23.23 -31.13 6.37
CA ARG A 369 -23.44 -29.84 7.02
C ARG A 369 -22.10 -29.27 7.42
N PHE A 370 -21.77 -28.10 6.87
CA PHE A 370 -20.59 -27.34 7.25
C PHE A 370 -21.03 -26.15 8.09
N VAL A 371 -20.51 -26.07 9.32
CA VAL A 371 -20.68 -24.92 10.21
C VAL A 371 -19.33 -24.28 10.36
N SER A 372 -19.25 -22.98 10.07
CA SER A 372 -18.03 -22.22 10.23
C SER A 372 -18.32 -20.86 10.87
N SER A 373 -17.56 -20.53 11.89
CA SER A 373 -17.50 -19.20 12.50
C SER A 373 -16.35 -18.34 11.95
N THR A 374 -15.60 -18.88 10.97
CA THR A 374 -14.38 -18.28 10.42
C THR A 374 -14.47 -17.97 8.92
N LEU A 375 -15.31 -18.69 8.16
CA LEU A 375 -15.53 -18.46 6.73
C LEU A 375 -16.69 -17.48 6.51
N ALA A 376 -16.49 -16.50 5.61
CA ALA A 376 -17.54 -15.58 5.21
C ALA A 376 -18.67 -16.30 4.43
N PRO A 377 -19.93 -15.80 4.47
CA PRO A 377 -21.04 -16.39 3.70
C PRO A 377 -20.82 -16.48 2.18
N THR A 378 -19.90 -15.68 1.62
CA THR A 378 -19.49 -15.76 0.22
C THR A 378 -18.59 -16.97 -0.05
N GLU A 379 -17.59 -17.19 0.80
CA GLU A 379 -16.69 -18.35 0.71
C GLU A 379 -17.43 -19.66 0.96
N LEU A 380 -18.36 -19.68 1.90
CA LEU A 380 -19.23 -20.83 2.13
C LEU A 380 -20.14 -21.12 0.91
N ARG A 381 -20.62 -20.09 0.21
CA ARG A 381 -21.38 -20.28 -1.05
C ARG A 381 -20.50 -20.86 -2.15
N LYS A 382 -19.28 -20.36 -2.30
CA LYS A 382 -18.30 -20.86 -3.27
C LYS A 382 -17.95 -22.32 -2.99
N LEU A 383 -17.67 -22.68 -1.73
CA LEU A 383 -17.44 -24.06 -1.29
C LEU A 383 -18.61 -24.99 -1.66
N ARG A 384 -19.86 -24.54 -1.43
CA ARG A 384 -21.04 -25.31 -1.83
C ARG A 384 -21.11 -25.53 -3.34
N GLU A 385 -20.80 -24.50 -4.13
CA GLU A 385 -20.83 -24.57 -5.60
C GLU A 385 -19.72 -25.48 -6.14
N GLU A 386 -18.51 -25.38 -5.59
CA GLU A 386 -17.37 -26.24 -5.94
C GLU A 386 -17.65 -27.70 -5.62
N MET A 387 -18.17 -28.00 -4.43
CA MET A 387 -18.53 -29.37 -4.03
C MET A 387 -19.68 -29.93 -4.88
N ALA A 388 -20.70 -29.12 -5.18
CA ALA A 388 -21.79 -29.52 -6.06
C ALA A 388 -21.29 -29.82 -7.49
N SER A 389 -20.36 -28.99 -8.01
CA SER A 389 -19.75 -29.18 -9.33
C SER A 389 -18.82 -30.40 -9.39
N ALA A 390 -18.10 -30.69 -8.31
CA ALA A 390 -17.24 -31.86 -8.19
C ALA A 390 -18.06 -33.16 -8.20
N ILE A 391 -19.22 -33.16 -7.56
CA ILE A 391 -20.15 -34.31 -7.51
C ILE A 391 -20.89 -34.49 -8.84
N SER A 392 -21.18 -33.41 -9.58
CA SER A 392 -21.84 -33.48 -10.88
C SER A 392 -20.92 -33.81 -12.06
N SER A 393 -19.60 -33.81 -11.87
CA SER A 393 -18.64 -34.09 -12.93
C SER A 393 -18.50 -35.61 -13.11
N PRO A 394 -18.91 -36.20 -14.25
CA PRO A 394 -18.69 -37.61 -14.49
C PRO A 394 -17.18 -37.84 -14.58
N VAL A 395 -16.67 -38.75 -13.74
CA VAL A 395 -15.32 -39.29 -13.85
C VAL A 395 -15.14 -39.78 -15.29
N ARG A 396 -14.35 -39.06 -16.10
CA ARG A 396 -13.88 -39.56 -17.39
C ARG A 396 -12.88 -40.67 -17.08
N ALA A 397 -13.35 -41.91 -17.19
CA ALA A 397 -12.52 -43.10 -17.32
C ALA A 397 -11.74 -43.08 -18.63
#